data_AF-A0A8S4S547-F1
#
_entry.id   AF-A0A8S4S547-F1
#
_cell.length_a   1.000
_cell.length_b   1.000
_cell.length_c   1.000
_cell.angle_alpha   90.00
_cell.angle_beta   90.00
_cell.angle_gamma   90.00
#
_symmetry.space_group_name_H-M   'P 1'
#
loop_
_entity.id
_entity.type
_entity.pdbx_description
1 polymer ?
#
loop_
_entity_poly.entity_id
_entity_poly.type
_entity_poly.pdbx_seq_one_letter_code
_entity_poly.pdbx_strand_id
1 'polypeptide(L)'
;MRGITLIRLLRVTPDGVDIVLDCLCGEECNRGYSLLKPMGRYILYGSSNIVTGETKSFFSAARAWWQVDKVSPIKLFDENKSLAGLNLRHLLFQHGRADTVRRAVERVFALWRDGKVKPIVDSTWALEDVGEAMQKMHDRKNIGKLVLDPSLEPKPKPATPAKGKAGKEKKPAKESSEDKKDKETKEEEKKMENGDKNESKEKEKEKESS
;
A
#
# COMPACT_ATOMS: atom_id res chain seq x y z
N MET A 1 -17.32 -1.59 -10.33
CA MET A 1 -16.80 -2.92 -10.76
C MET A 1 -16.49 -3.90 -9.61
N ARG A 2 -16.25 -3.48 -8.36
CA ARG A 2 -15.76 -4.38 -7.28
C ARG A 2 -16.77 -5.40 -6.71
N GLY A 3 -18.06 -5.08 -6.67
CA GLY A 3 -19.10 -6.00 -6.15
C GLY A 3 -19.46 -7.18 -7.06
N ILE A 4 -19.14 -7.08 -8.36
CA ILE A 4 -19.53 -8.08 -9.37
C ILE A 4 -18.68 -9.35 -9.24
N THR A 5 -17.41 -9.23 -8.84
CA THR A 5 -16.49 -10.36 -8.70
C THR A 5 -16.88 -11.30 -7.56
N LEU A 6 -17.33 -10.75 -6.42
CA LEU A 6 -17.75 -11.53 -5.26
C LEU A 6 -19.00 -12.36 -5.55
N ILE A 7 -20.01 -11.74 -6.16
CA ILE A 7 -21.25 -12.40 -6.58
C ILE A 7 -20.96 -13.51 -7.60
N ARG A 8 -20.02 -13.26 -8.52
CA ARG A 8 -19.61 -14.26 -9.51
C ARG A 8 -18.88 -15.44 -8.86
N LEU A 9 -18.08 -15.20 -7.83
CA LEU A 9 -17.37 -16.27 -7.13
C LEU A 9 -18.34 -17.18 -6.37
N LEU A 10 -19.27 -16.60 -5.59
CA LEU A 10 -20.29 -17.36 -4.85
C LEU A 10 -21.25 -18.15 -5.76
N ARG A 11 -21.40 -17.75 -7.03
CA ARG A 11 -22.15 -18.55 -8.01
C ARG A 11 -21.42 -19.84 -8.41
N VAL A 12 -20.09 -19.84 -8.38
CA VAL A 12 -19.26 -21.00 -8.75
C VAL A 12 -18.94 -21.84 -7.52
N THR A 13 -18.73 -21.19 -6.37
CA THR A 13 -18.41 -21.82 -5.09
C THR A 13 -19.34 -21.26 -4.00
N PRO A 14 -20.59 -21.75 -3.90
CA PRO A 14 -21.57 -21.24 -2.95
C PRO A 14 -21.10 -21.35 -1.49
N ASP A 15 -20.35 -22.40 -1.18
CA ASP A 15 -19.82 -22.67 0.16
C ASP A 15 -18.55 -21.85 0.48
N GLY A 16 -18.04 -21.06 -0.46
CA GLY A 16 -16.81 -20.29 -0.31
C GLY A 16 -15.54 -21.03 -0.75
N VAL A 17 -14.40 -20.65 -0.18
CA VAL A 17 -13.06 -21.15 -0.55
C VAL A 17 -12.23 -21.55 0.66
N ASP A 18 -11.26 -22.44 0.43
CA ASP A 18 -10.37 -22.95 1.48
C ASP A 18 -9.18 -22.01 1.73
N ILE A 19 -8.71 -21.30 0.70
CA ILE A 19 -7.56 -20.38 0.80
C ILE A 19 -7.86 -19.08 0.06
N VAL A 20 -7.58 -17.95 0.72
CA VAL A 20 -7.53 -16.62 0.09
C VAL A 20 -6.11 -16.08 0.19
N LEU A 21 -5.54 -15.69 -0.96
CA LEU A 21 -4.24 -15.05 -1.07
C LEU A 21 -4.46 -13.57 -1.43
N ASP A 22 -4.24 -12.66 -0.47
CA ASP A 22 -4.48 -11.24 -0.66
C ASP A 22 -3.18 -10.43 -0.85
N CYS A 23 -3.10 -9.69 -1.96
CA CYS A 23 -2.01 -8.76 -2.26
C CYS A 23 -2.40 -7.27 -2.12
N LEU A 24 -3.67 -6.97 -1.85
CA LEU A 24 -4.21 -5.61 -1.87
C LEU A 24 -4.25 -4.98 -0.48
N CYS A 25 -4.71 -5.73 0.53
CA CYS A 25 -5.05 -5.25 1.87
C CYS A 25 -6.20 -4.21 1.89
N GLY A 26 -6.63 -3.83 3.11
CA GLY A 26 -7.64 -2.81 3.36
C GLY A 26 -9.08 -3.33 3.26
N GLU A 27 -9.95 -2.61 2.55
CA GLU A 27 -11.39 -2.90 2.51
C GLU A 27 -11.74 -4.29 1.94
N GLU A 28 -10.84 -4.88 1.15
CA GLU A 28 -11.02 -6.22 0.57
C GLU A 28 -10.74 -7.35 1.57
N CYS A 29 -10.07 -7.06 2.70
CA CYS A 29 -9.74 -8.06 3.71
C CYS A 29 -10.99 -8.72 4.29
N ASN A 30 -11.97 -7.92 4.70
CA ASN A 30 -13.24 -8.44 5.24
C ASN A 30 -14.01 -9.27 4.20
N ARG A 31 -13.95 -8.89 2.92
CA ARG A 31 -14.60 -9.66 1.84
C ARG A 31 -13.90 -11.00 1.62
N GLY A 32 -12.57 -11.00 1.50
CA GLY A 32 -11.78 -12.22 1.38
C GLY A 32 -11.99 -13.16 2.58
N TYR A 33 -12.01 -12.62 3.79
CA TYR A 33 -12.29 -13.39 5.00
C TYR A 33 -13.70 -14.00 5.01
N SER A 34 -14.72 -13.24 4.58
CA SER A 34 -16.11 -13.75 4.53
C SER A 34 -16.31 -14.88 3.52
N LEU A 35 -15.42 -15.02 2.53
CA LEU A 35 -15.44 -16.11 1.56
C LEU A 35 -14.87 -17.42 2.11
N LEU A 36 -14.24 -17.42 3.28
CA LEU A 36 -13.63 -18.63 3.81
C LEU A 36 -14.69 -19.62 4.30
N LYS A 37 -14.48 -20.89 3.95
CA LYS A 37 -15.11 -22.04 4.61
C LYS A 37 -14.59 -22.19 6.05
N PRO A 38 -15.26 -23.00 6.90
CA PRO A 38 -14.62 -23.55 8.10
C PRO A 38 -13.29 -24.24 7.72
N MET A 39 -12.28 -24.11 8.58
CA MET A 39 -10.87 -24.46 8.37
C MET A 39 -10.16 -23.67 7.27
N GLY A 40 -10.80 -22.66 6.68
CA GLY A 40 -10.22 -21.81 5.65
C GLY A 40 -9.11 -20.89 6.18
N ARG A 41 -8.18 -20.53 5.29
CA ARG A 41 -7.04 -19.65 5.60
C ARG A 41 -7.00 -18.43 4.70
N TYR A 42 -6.96 -17.26 5.32
CA TYR A 42 -6.61 -16.02 4.66
C TYR A 42 -5.13 -15.70 4.87
N ILE A 43 -4.41 -15.38 3.80
CA ILE A 43 -2.99 -15.03 3.83
C ILE A 43 -2.78 -13.67 3.16
N LEU A 44 -2.43 -12.67 3.96
CA LEU A 44 -1.97 -11.37 3.48
C LEU A 44 -0.50 -11.45 3.07
N TYR A 45 -0.17 -11.12 1.84
CA TYR A 45 1.23 -11.09 1.38
C TYR A 45 1.62 -9.82 0.59
N GLY A 46 0.69 -8.86 0.47
CA GLY A 46 0.95 -7.58 -0.17
C GLY A 46 0.03 -6.48 0.34
N SER A 47 0.44 -5.24 0.12
CA SER A 47 -0.31 -4.04 0.51
C SER A 47 -0.41 -3.07 -0.66
N SER A 48 -0.72 -3.57 -1.86
CA SER A 48 -0.74 -2.76 -3.08
C SER A 48 -1.72 -1.58 -3.04
N ASN A 49 -2.70 -1.55 -2.15
CA ASN A 49 -3.57 -0.38 -1.95
C ASN A 49 -2.94 0.72 -1.05
N ILE A 50 -1.89 0.40 -0.29
CA ILE A 50 -1.18 1.36 0.58
C ILE A 50 -0.11 2.13 -0.22
N VAL A 51 0.33 1.61 -1.38
CA VAL A 51 1.44 2.16 -2.18
C VAL A 51 0.97 3.05 -3.35
N THR A 52 -0.34 3.11 -3.66
CA THR A 52 -0.89 3.83 -4.82
C THR A 52 -1.09 5.34 -4.65
N GLY A 53 -0.32 6.02 -3.80
CA GLY A 53 -0.47 7.46 -3.63
C GLY A 53 0.80 8.13 -3.19
N GLU A 54 1.49 8.79 -4.12
CA GLU A 54 2.58 9.73 -3.82
C GLU A 54 2.13 10.90 -2.91
N THR A 55 0.84 11.02 -2.57
CA THR A 55 0.29 12.12 -1.76
C THR A 55 -0.90 11.75 -0.85
N LYS A 56 -1.15 10.48 -0.48
CA LYS A 56 -2.32 10.16 0.38
C LYS A 56 -1.97 9.90 1.86
N SER A 57 -2.34 10.92 2.65
CA SER A 57 -2.42 11.07 4.10
C SER A 57 -2.43 9.78 4.95
N PHE A 58 -1.65 9.84 6.04
CA PHE A 58 -1.65 8.97 7.22
C PHE A 58 -3.06 8.50 7.65
N PHE A 59 -4.09 9.32 7.43
CA PHE A 59 -5.49 8.99 7.70
C PHE A 59 -6.01 7.78 6.91
N SER A 60 -5.58 7.62 5.66
CA SER A 60 -5.96 6.46 4.83
C SER A 60 -5.30 5.17 5.29
N ALA A 61 -4.05 5.24 5.78
CA ALA A 61 -3.35 4.13 6.41
C ALA A 61 -3.98 3.75 7.76
N ALA A 62 -4.34 4.74 8.59
CA ALA A 62 -5.03 4.52 9.85
C ALA A 62 -6.43 3.90 9.65
N ARG A 63 -7.19 4.36 8.64
CA ARG A 63 -8.49 3.76 8.28
C ARG A 63 -8.33 2.31 7.80
N ALA A 64 -7.29 2.01 7.04
CA ALA A 64 -7.00 0.64 6.62
C ALA A 64 -6.65 -0.25 7.81
N TRP A 65 -5.84 0.25 8.75
CA TRP A 65 -5.52 -0.42 10.02
C TRP A 65 -6.78 -0.70 10.86
N TRP A 66 -7.62 0.30 11.07
CA TRP A 66 -8.86 0.17 11.86
C TRP A 66 -9.85 -0.86 11.28
N GLN A 67 -9.79 -1.16 9.98
CA GLN A 67 -10.62 -2.21 9.39
C GLN A 67 -10.04 -3.62 9.57
N VAL A 68 -8.72 -3.75 9.74
CA VAL A 68 -8.05 -5.00 10.09
C VAL A 68 -8.33 -5.36 11.56
N ASP A 69 -8.46 -4.35 12.44
CA ASP A 69 -8.84 -4.52 13.86
C ASP A 69 -10.24 -5.15 14.08
N LYS A 70 -11.00 -5.40 13.00
CA LYS A 70 -12.32 -6.07 13.06
C LYS A 70 -12.26 -7.59 13.12
N VAL A 71 -11.12 -8.22 12.81
CA VAL A 71 -11.00 -9.69 12.89
C VAL A 71 -10.40 -10.06 14.25
N SER A 72 -11.28 -10.28 15.23
CA SER A 72 -10.87 -10.64 16.59
C SER A 72 -10.52 -12.14 16.70
N PRO A 73 -9.62 -12.54 17.64
CA PRO A 73 -9.31 -13.94 17.90
C PRO A 73 -10.54 -14.80 18.25
N ILE A 74 -11.53 -14.24 18.96
CA ILE A 74 -12.77 -14.94 19.32
C ILE A 74 -13.56 -15.30 18.05
N LYS A 75 -13.66 -14.37 17.10
CA LYS A 75 -14.33 -14.63 15.82
C LYS A 75 -13.64 -15.74 15.02
N LEU A 76 -12.29 -15.77 15.03
CA LEU A 76 -11.52 -16.84 14.37
C LEU A 76 -11.82 -18.21 14.99
N PHE A 77 -11.93 -18.26 16.32
CA PHE A 77 -12.28 -19.46 17.07
C PHE A 77 -13.70 -19.94 16.73
N ASP A 78 -14.70 -19.06 16.83
CA ASP A 78 -16.11 -19.41 16.58
C ASP A 78 -16.35 -19.87 15.13
N GLU A 79 -15.74 -19.16 14.16
CA GLU A 79 -15.92 -19.47 12.74
C GLU A 79 -14.96 -20.56 12.23
N ASN A 80 -14.07 -21.07 13.09
CA ASN A 80 -13.08 -22.08 12.72
C ASN A 80 -12.17 -21.63 11.56
N LYS A 81 -11.64 -20.41 11.59
CA LYS A 81 -10.83 -19.83 10.49
C LYS A 81 -9.45 -19.39 10.96
N SER A 82 -8.53 -19.24 10.00
CA SER A 82 -7.18 -18.72 10.26
C SER A 82 -6.87 -17.48 9.45
N LEU A 83 -6.24 -16.50 10.09
CA LEU A 83 -5.69 -15.30 9.47
C LEU A 83 -4.16 -15.30 9.61
N ALA A 84 -3.44 -15.13 8.51
CA ALA A 84 -1.98 -15.14 8.49
C ALA A 84 -1.41 -14.01 7.63
N GLY A 85 -0.16 -13.63 7.93
CA GLY A 85 0.62 -12.67 7.14
C GLY A 85 1.93 -13.29 6.65
N LEU A 86 2.36 -12.92 5.45
CA LEU A 86 3.64 -13.31 4.88
C LEU A 86 4.34 -12.08 4.29
N ASN A 87 5.44 -11.67 4.92
CA ASN A 87 6.36 -10.70 4.35
C ASN A 87 7.70 -11.38 4.05
N LEU A 88 7.91 -11.74 2.78
CA LEU A 88 9.10 -12.49 2.37
C LEU A 88 10.40 -11.72 2.65
N ARG A 89 10.40 -10.40 2.49
CA ARG A 89 11.56 -9.54 2.79
C ARG A 89 11.93 -9.60 4.27
N HIS A 90 10.95 -9.47 5.16
CA HIS A 90 11.19 -9.53 6.61
C HIS A 90 11.62 -10.94 7.02
N LEU A 91 11.00 -11.97 6.45
CA LEU A 91 11.36 -13.36 6.69
C LEU A 91 12.83 -13.64 6.31
N LEU A 92 13.27 -13.13 5.16
CA LEU A 92 14.65 -13.26 4.68
C LEU A 92 15.65 -12.45 5.52
N PHE A 93 15.42 -11.15 5.67
CA PHE A 93 16.46 -10.22 6.11
C PHE A 93 16.33 -9.74 7.55
N GLN A 94 15.16 -9.86 8.18
CA GLN A 94 14.92 -9.42 9.56
C GLN A 94 14.79 -10.58 10.54
N HIS A 95 14.27 -11.72 10.09
CA HIS A 95 14.04 -12.90 10.94
C HIS A 95 15.06 -14.02 10.74
N GLY A 96 16.05 -13.84 9.85
CA GLY A 96 17.11 -14.82 9.62
C GLY A 96 16.63 -16.17 9.11
N ARG A 97 15.46 -16.25 8.45
CA ARG A 97 14.87 -17.52 7.98
C ARG A 97 15.27 -17.87 6.54
N ALA A 98 16.49 -17.52 6.14
CA ALA A 98 17.00 -17.76 4.79
C ALA A 98 16.92 -19.24 4.37
N ASP A 99 17.23 -20.18 5.27
CA ASP A 99 17.12 -21.62 4.99
C ASP A 99 15.70 -22.08 4.66
N THR A 100 14.70 -21.53 5.34
CA THR A 100 13.29 -21.83 5.05
C THR A 100 12.92 -21.34 3.66
N VAL A 101 13.36 -20.13 3.30
CA VAL A 101 13.11 -19.57 1.96
C VAL A 101 13.86 -20.34 0.89
N ARG A 102 15.11 -20.74 1.14
CA ARG A 102 15.91 -21.56 0.24
C ARG A 102 15.19 -22.87 -0.11
N ARG A 103 14.68 -23.60 0.90
CA ARG A 103 13.90 -24.83 0.65
C ARG A 103 12.64 -24.58 -0.18
N ALA A 104 11.95 -23.45 0.05
CA ALA A 104 10.79 -23.08 -0.76
C ALA A 104 11.18 -22.79 -2.21
N VAL A 105 12.28 -22.06 -2.45
CA VAL A 105 12.82 -21.78 -3.79
C VAL A 105 13.24 -23.04 -4.51
N GLU A 106 13.93 -23.97 -3.83
CA GLU A 106 14.30 -25.28 -4.36
C GLU A 106 13.08 -26.05 -4.85
N ARG A 107 11.97 -26.00 -4.10
CA ARG A 107 10.71 -26.61 -4.52
C ARG A 107 10.11 -25.94 -5.75
N VAL A 108 10.17 -24.61 -5.84
CA VAL A 108 9.71 -23.87 -7.03
C VAL A 108 10.56 -24.23 -8.25
N PHE A 109 11.88 -24.34 -8.11
CA PHE A 109 12.76 -24.75 -9.21
C PHE A 109 12.53 -26.20 -9.64
N ALA A 110 12.21 -27.11 -8.71
CA ALA A 110 11.79 -28.45 -9.07
C ALA A 110 10.50 -28.42 -9.90
N LEU A 111 9.48 -27.65 -9.51
CA LEU A 111 8.25 -27.49 -10.27
C LEU A 111 8.46 -26.84 -11.64
N TRP A 112 9.42 -25.92 -11.76
CA TRP A 112 9.82 -25.31 -13.03
C TRP A 112 10.49 -26.33 -13.95
N ARG A 113 11.43 -27.13 -13.45
CA ARG A 113 12.07 -28.23 -14.21
C ARG A 113 11.04 -29.27 -14.67
N ASP A 114 10.04 -29.57 -13.84
CA ASP A 114 8.91 -30.44 -14.18
C ASP A 114 7.93 -29.81 -15.20
N GLY A 115 8.12 -28.55 -15.59
CA GLY A 115 7.22 -27.83 -16.50
C GLY A 115 5.87 -27.40 -15.88
N LYS A 116 5.67 -27.60 -14.57
CA LYS A 116 4.45 -27.24 -13.82
C LYS A 116 4.37 -25.75 -13.50
N VAL A 117 5.51 -25.08 -13.39
CA VAL A 117 5.60 -23.63 -13.22
C VAL A 117 6.28 -23.03 -14.44
N LYS A 118 5.63 -22.05 -15.07
CA LYS A 118 6.16 -21.32 -16.23
C LYS A 118 6.20 -19.82 -15.91
N PRO A 119 7.38 -19.19 -15.83
CA PRO A 119 7.46 -17.75 -15.62
C PRO A 119 6.90 -17.03 -16.86
N ILE A 120 6.09 -16.00 -16.62
CA ILE A 120 5.55 -15.15 -17.69
C ILE A 120 6.29 -13.82 -17.61
N VAL A 121 7.06 -13.53 -18.65
CA VAL A 121 7.70 -12.22 -18.85
C VAL A 121 6.77 -11.39 -19.72
N ASP A 122 6.37 -10.23 -19.21
CA ASP A 122 5.54 -9.27 -19.94
C ASP A 122 6.37 -8.49 -20.96
N SER A 123 7.48 -7.90 -20.49
CA SER A 123 8.39 -7.13 -21.34
C SER A 123 9.76 -6.97 -20.70
N THR A 124 10.78 -6.87 -21.55
CA THR A 124 12.16 -6.60 -21.19
C THR A 124 12.52 -5.18 -21.62
N TRP A 125 13.27 -4.47 -20.79
CA TRP A 125 13.61 -3.06 -20.93
C TRP A 125 15.10 -2.84 -20.69
N ALA A 126 15.70 -1.86 -21.37
CA ALA A 126 17.02 -1.35 -21.04
C ALA A 126 16.98 -0.63 -19.68
N LEU A 127 18.14 -0.45 -19.05
CA LEU A 127 18.24 0.25 -17.76
C LEU A 127 17.77 1.70 -17.86
N GLU A 128 18.05 2.36 -18.98
CA GLU A 128 17.70 3.74 -19.29
C GLU A 128 16.18 3.95 -19.47
N ASP A 129 15.44 2.87 -19.74
CA ASP A 129 13.99 2.87 -19.91
C ASP A 129 13.23 2.48 -18.62
N VAL A 130 13.92 2.49 -17.47
CA VAL A 130 13.31 2.11 -16.17
C VAL A 130 12.10 2.97 -15.82
N GLY A 131 12.08 4.25 -16.23
CA GLY A 131 10.95 5.15 -15.98
C GLY A 131 9.67 4.67 -16.68
N GLU A 132 9.78 4.33 -17.97
CA GLU A 132 8.68 3.78 -18.76
C GLU A 132 8.24 2.40 -18.24
N ALA A 133 9.20 1.54 -17.85
CA ALA A 133 8.90 0.25 -17.23
C ALA A 133 8.12 0.40 -15.91
N MET A 134 8.56 1.31 -15.03
CA MET A 134 7.88 1.62 -13.78
C MET A 134 6.48 2.21 -14.03
N GLN A 135 6.34 3.10 -15.02
CA GLN A 135 5.04 3.65 -15.39
C GLN A 135 4.08 2.56 -15.86
N LYS A 136 4.54 1.62 -16.70
CA LYS A 136 3.72 0.47 -17.13
C LYS A 136 3.21 -0.36 -15.95
N MET A 137 4.08 -0.57 -14.95
CA MET A 137 3.74 -1.28 -13.71
C MET A 137 2.71 -0.51 -12.88
N HIS A 138 2.92 0.79 -12.70
CA HIS A 138 2.03 1.67 -11.95
C HIS A 138 0.64 1.77 -12.58
N ASP A 139 0.58 1.86 -13.91
CA ASP A 139 -0.65 1.83 -14.70
C ASP A 139 -1.35 0.46 -14.69
N ARG A 140 -0.72 -0.57 -14.08
CA ARG A 140 -1.20 -1.96 -14.04
C ARG A 140 -1.44 -2.55 -15.43
N LYS A 141 -0.62 -2.16 -16.42
CA LYS A 141 -0.70 -2.61 -17.81
C LYS A 141 0.16 -3.85 -18.12
N ASN A 142 0.98 -4.31 -17.17
CA ASN A 142 1.81 -5.49 -17.32
C ASN A 142 1.05 -6.78 -17.02
N ILE A 143 1.20 -7.79 -17.88
CA ILE A 143 0.72 -9.16 -17.67
C ILE A 143 1.94 -10.08 -17.49
N GLY A 144 2.40 -10.21 -16.25
CA GLY A 144 3.62 -10.94 -15.91
C GLY A 144 4.73 -10.01 -15.42
N LYS A 145 5.98 -10.47 -15.52
CA LYS A 145 7.16 -9.78 -14.99
C LYS A 145 7.74 -8.79 -15.99
N LEU A 146 8.06 -7.59 -15.49
CA LEU A 146 8.92 -6.64 -16.18
C LEU A 146 10.38 -6.97 -15.82
N VAL A 147 11.23 -7.08 -16.82
CA VAL A 147 12.65 -7.40 -16.66
C VAL A 147 13.49 -6.24 -17.15
N LEU A 148 14.52 -5.89 -16.38
CA LEU A 148 15.57 -4.98 -16.83
C LEU A 148 16.74 -5.83 -17.31
N ASP A 149 17.22 -5.57 -18.51
CA ASP A 149 18.34 -6.26 -19.12
C ASP A 149 19.45 -5.24 -19.42
N PRO A 150 20.58 -5.29 -18.70
CA PRO A 150 21.72 -4.39 -18.91
C PRO A 150 22.36 -4.48 -20.29
N SER A 151 22.02 -5.49 -21.10
CA SER A 151 22.58 -5.66 -22.45
C SER A 151 21.74 -5.01 -23.56
N LEU A 152 20.55 -4.49 -23.25
CA LEU A 152 19.68 -3.85 -24.22
C LEU A 152 20.03 -2.37 -24.43
N GLU A 153 19.90 -1.92 -25.67
CA GLU A 153 19.95 -0.50 -25.99
C GLU A 153 18.60 0.19 -25.70
N PRO A 154 18.61 1.48 -25.31
CA PRO A 154 17.40 2.23 -25.02
C PRO A 154 16.49 2.35 -26.24
N LYS A 155 15.18 2.32 -26.01
CA LYS A 155 14.22 2.57 -27.08
C LYS A 155 14.32 4.01 -27.55
N PRO A 156 14.28 4.28 -28.88
CA PRO A 156 14.30 5.64 -29.40
C PRO A 156 13.11 6.42 -28.87
N LYS A 157 13.37 7.45 -28.06
CA LYS A 157 12.32 8.30 -27.51
C LYS A 157 11.80 9.22 -28.61
N PRO A 158 10.47 9.40 -28.76
CA PRO A 158 9.94 10.44 -29.62
C PRO A 158 10.54 11.77 -29.19
N ALA A 159 11.08 12.54 -30.14
CA ALA A 159 11.58 13.87 -29.85
C ALA A 159 10.45 14.70 -29.23
N THR A 160 10.58 15.02 -27.94
CA THR A 160 9.69 15.98 -27.28
C THR A 160 9.82 17.29 -28.06
N PRO A 161 8.73 17.89 -28.57
CA PRO A 161 8.81 19.20 -29.20
C PRO A 161 9.46 20.15 -28.21
N ALA A 162 10.61 20.72 -28.60
CA ALA A 162 11.32 21.69 -27.79
C ALA A 162 10.32 22.80 -27.42
N LYS A 163 10.05 22.95 -26.12
CA LYS A 163 9.29 24.08 -25.59
C LYS A 163 10.13 25.33 -25.93
N GLY A 164 9.73 26.01 -27.00
CA GLY A 164 10.42 27.18 -27.52
C GLY A 164 10.60 28.22 -26.43
N LYS A 165 11.85 28.66 -26.24
CA LYS A 165 12.16 29.94 -25.61
C LYS A 165 11.54 31.05 -26.48
N ALA A 166 10.42 31.61 -26.06
CA ALA A 166 9.94 32.90 -26.56
C ALA A 166 10.37 33.99 -25.58
N GLY A 167 10.79 35.11 -26.14
CA GLY A 167 11.64 36.10 -25.48
C GLY A 167 10.95 36.97 -24.44
N LYS A 168 11.81 37.63 -23.65
CA LYS A 168 11.51 38.79 -22.82
C LYS A 168 10.84 39.91 -23.66
N GLU A 169 9.73 40.43 -23.17
CA GLU A 169 9.37 41.85 -23.30
C GLU A 169 9.00 42.41 -21.91
N LYS A 170 9.63 43.54 -21.54
CA LYS A 170 9.36 44.38 -20.36
C LYS A 170 8.34 45.45 -20.79
N LYS A 171 7.28 45.82 -20.06
CA LYS A 171 7.16 46.75 -18.88
C LYS A 171 5.65 47.14 -18.79
N PRO A 172 5.11 47.86 -17.76
CA PRO A 172 5.71 48.39 -16.54
C PRO A 172 4.93 48.07 -15.24
N ALA A 173 5.47 48.63 -14.14
CA ALA A 173 5.18 48.42 -12.73
C ALA A 173 3.75 48.67 -12.25
N LYS A 174 3.36 47.89 -11.24
CA LYS A 174 2.49 48.33 -10.15
C LYS A 174 3.04 47.76 -8.83
N GLU A 175 3.50 48.67 -7.98
CA GLU A 175 3.80 48.42 -6.57
C GLU A 175 2.52 48.04 -5.82
N SER A 176 2.61 47.04 -4.94
CA SER A 176 1.97 47.09 -3.62
C SER A 176 2.43 45.92 -2.73
N SER A 177 3.30 46.28 -1.78
CA SER A 177 3.33 45.80 -0.39
C SER A 177 3.31 44.29 -0.11
N GLU A 178 4.48 43.67 -0.10
CA GLU A 178 4.82 42.57 0.82
C GLU A 178 5.62 43.17 1.98
N ASP A 179 4.94 43.48 3.07
CA ASP A 179 5.51 43.47 4.41
C ASP A 179 4.35 43.51 5.41
N LYS A 180 4.33 42.55 6.34
CA LYS A 180 3.26 42.19 7.31
C LYS A 180 2.29 41.08 6.87
N LYS A 181 2.76 39.83 6.86
CA LYS A 181 1.95 38.72 7.40
C LYS A 181 2.75 37.53 7.93
N ASP A 182 3.87 37.79 8.60
CA ASP A 182 4.62 36.78 9.39
C ASP A 182 4.54 37.05 10.91
N LYS A 183 3.48 37.74 11.36
CA LYS A 183 3.31 38.09 12.78
C LYS A 183 1.96 37.77 13.43
N GLU A 184 1.03 37.12 12.73
CA GLU A 184 -0.27 36.73 13.34
C GLU A 184 -0.45 35.23 13.58
N THR A 185 0.39 34.35 13.03
CA THR A 185 0.24 32.90 13.28
C THR A 185 1.04 32.38 14.49
N LYS A 186 1.66 33.26 15.27
CA LYS A 186 2.43 32.90 16.49
C LYS A 186 1.76 33.28 17.82
N GLU A 187 0.56 33.86 17.80
CA GLU A 187 -0.20 34.14 19.04
C GLU A 187 -1.38 33.19 19.27
N GLU A 188 -1.84 32.41 18.29
CA GLU A 188 -2.89 31.39 18.51
C GLU A 188 -2.34 30.06 19.05
N GLU A 189 -1.08 29.70 18.76
CA GLU A 189 -0.48 28.47 19.31
C GLU A 189 -0.06 28.57 20.79
N LYS A 190 0.03 29.78 21.37
CA LYS A 190 0.35 29.96 22.81
C LYS A 190 -0.87 30.03 23.73
N LYS A 191 -2.10 30.05 23.20
CA LYS A 191 -3.33 30.09 24.01
C LYS A 191 -3.96 28.71 24.29
N MET A 192 -3.64 27.68 23.52
CA MET A 192 -4.16 26.33 23.79
C MET A 192 -3.31 25.51 24.77
N GLU A 193 -2.03 25.84 24.95
CA GLU A 193 -1.14 25.08 25.85
C GLU A 193 -1.26 25.48 27.35
N ASN A 194 -1.90 26.62 27.65
CA ASN A 194 -2.14 27.08 29.03
C ASN A 194 -3.58 26.84 29.55
N GLY A 195 -4.51 26.36 28.70
CA GLY A 195 -5.88 26.01 29.11
C GLY A 195 -5.99 24.67 29.84
N ASP A 196 -5.16 23.70 29.45
CA ASP A 196 -5.28 22.30 29.91
C ASP A 196 -4.58 22.02 31.26
N LYS A 197 -3.82 23.00 31.77
CA LYS A 197 -3.15 22.90 33.08
C LYS A 197 -3.97 23.42 34.26
N ASN A 198 -5.13 24.06 34.02
CA ASN A 198 -5.99 24.56 35.09
C ASN A 198 -7.19 23.64 35.41
N GLU A 199 -7.69 22.84 34.46
CA GLU A 199 -8.76 21.86 34.75
C GLU A 199 -8.27 20.62 35.52
N SER A 200 -6.96 20.32 35.46
CA SER A 200 -6.37 19.21 36.21
C SER A 200 -6.09 19.53 37.69
N LYS A 201 -6.10 20.82 38.09
CA LYS A 201 -5.91 21.23 39.49
C LYS A 201 -7.19 21.47 40.29
N GLU A 202 -8.34 21.68 39.64
CA GLU A 202 -9.62 21.80 40.35
C GLU A 202 -10.24 20.44 40.71
N LYS A 203 -9.97 19.37 39.93
CA LYS A 203 -10.50 18.03 40.24
C LYS A 203 -9.75 17.26 41.34
N GLU A 204 -8.55 17.68 41.73
CA GLU A 204 -7.83 17.09 42.87
C GLU A 204 -8.23 17.70 44.22
N LYS A 205 -8.83 18.90 44.26
CA LYS A 205 -9.26 19.54 45.52
C LYS A 205 -10.66 19.15 46.00
N GLU A 206 -11.51 18.56 45.16
CA GLU A 206 -12.84 18.06 45.56
C GLU A 206 -12.83 16.63 46.11
N LYS A 207 -11.68 15.93 46.09
CA LYS A 207 -11.57 14.55 46.60
C LYS A 207 -10.97 14.43 48.01
N GLU A 208 -10.53 15.51 48.62
CA GLU A 208 -9.99 15.53 49.99
C GLU A 208 -10.94 16.15 51.05
N SER A 209 -12.18 16.50 50.68
CA SER A 209 -13.17 17.08 51.60
C SER A 209 -14.53 16.36 51.65
N SER A 210 -14.58 15.06 51.36
CA SER A 210 -15.75 14.19 51.62
C SER A 210 -15.35 12.86 52.25
#